data_AF-A0A511R7R4-F1
#
_entry.id   AF-A0A511R7R4-F1
#
_cell.length_a   1.000
_cell.length_b   1.000
_cell.length_c   1.000
_cell.angle_alpha   90.00
_cell.angle_beta   90.00
_cell.angle_gamma   90.00
#
_symmetry.space_group_name_H-M   'P 1'
#
loop_
_entity.id
_entity.type
_entity.pdbx_description
1 polymer ?
#
loop_
_entity_poly.entity_id
_entity_poly.type
_entity_poly.pdbx_seq_one_letter_code
_entity_poly.pdbx_strand_id
1 'polypeptide(L)'
;MDNTSKPEEKTWVEEIQVQGGELVGKIQELLRDATATRVTICKPNGEELISLPLTVGVLVGGLLTLAAPRLAAIGAIGGLIAQFKLKVERHSDGQVEVRTLEEESRTDFPDQPA
;
A
#
# COMPACT_ATOMS: atom_id res chain seq x y z
N MET A 1 15.57 -6.69 -33.91
CA MET A 1 14.38 -6.28 -33.13
C MET A 1 14.22 -7.24 -31.97
N ASP A 2 14.97 -7.02 -30.91
CA ASP A 2 14.78 -7.60 -29.59
C ASP A 2 13.57 -6.94 -28.93
N ASN A 3 12.48 -7.69 -28.82
CA ASN A 3 11.31 -7.29 -28.05
C ASN A 3 11.55 -7.69 -26.59
N THR A 4 12.16 -6.79 -25.82
CA THR A 4 12.22 -6.90 -24.37
C THR A 4 10.89 -6.41 -23.80
N SER A 5 9.89 -7.30 -23.82
CA SER A 5 8.64 -7.09 -23.09
C SER A 5 8.94 -7.08 -21.59
N LYS A 6 9.10 -5.88 -21.04
CA LYS A 6 9.17 -5.60 -19.60
C LYS A 6 8.00 -6.30 -18.92
N PRO A 7 8.20 -7.14 -17.88
CA PRO A 7 7.10 -7.83 -17.22
C PRO A 7 6.12 -6.77 -16.71
N GLU A 8 4.87 -6.81 -17.20
CA GLU A 8 3.81 -5.93 -16.71
C GLU A 8 3.55 -6.27 -15.23
N GLU A 9 4.15 -5.49 -14.34
CA GLU A 9 3.86 -5.47 -12.92
C GLU A 9 2.39 -5.09 -12.72
N LYS A 10 1.51 -6.08 -12.64
CA LYS A 10 0.08 -5.85 -12.50
C LYS A 10 -0.22 -5.45 -11.06
N THR A 11 -0.53 -4.17 -10.87
CA THR A 11 -1.12 -3.65 -9.63
C THR A 11 -2.63 -3.60 -9.81
N TRP A 12 -3.38 -4.14 -8.85
CA TRP A 12 -4.85 -4.01 -8.85
C TRP A 12 -5.36 -3.59 -7.48
N VAL A 13 -6.51 -2.94 -7.47
CA VAL A 13 -7.19 -2.50 -6.26
C VAL A 13 -8.39 -3.39 -6.02
N GLU A 14 -8.48 -3.95 -4.82
CA GLU A 14 -9.57 -4.79 -4.37
C GLU A 14 -10.36 -4.06 -3.29
N GLU A 15 -11.69 -4.02 -3.41
CA GLU A 15 -12.58 -3.48 -2.38
C GLU A 15 -13.20 -4.60 -1.55
N ILE A 16 -12.98 -4.57 -0.24
CA ILE A 16 -13.47 -5.55 0.71
C ILE A 16 -14.37 -4.85 1.72
N GLN A 17 -15.59 -5.34 1.92
CA GLN A 17 -16.46 -4.88 3.00
C GLN A 17 -16.19 -5.69 4.27
N VAL A 18 -16.06 -5.00 5.39
CA VAL A 18 -15.70 -5.60 6.68
C VAL A 18 -16.52 -4.98 7.81
N GLN A 19 -16.96 -5.79 8.76
CA GLN A 19 -17.67 -5.31 9.95
C GLN A 19 -16.70 -4.61 10.91
N GLY A 20 -17.18 -3.61 11.66
CA GLY A 20 -16.33 -2.83 12.58
C GLY A 20 -15.55 -3.67 13.58
N GLY A 21 -16.18 -4.71 14.13
CA GLY A 21 -15.53 -5.66 15.04
C GLY A 21 -14.49 -6.58 14.39
N GLU A 22 -14.56 -6.76 13.07
CA GLU A 22 -13.64 -7.62 12.30
C GLU A 22 -12.54 -6.83 11.59
N LEU A 23 -12.65 -5.50 11.55
CA LEU A 23 -11.72 -4.61 10.86
C LEU A 23 -10.27 -4.87 11.25
N VAL A 24 -10.00 -4.93 12.55
CA VAL A 24 -8.64 -5.16 13.08
C VAL A 24 -8.12 -6.53 12.66
N GLY A 25 -8.98 -7.57 12.72
CA GLY A 25 -8.61 -8.92 12.30
C GLY A 25 -8.26 -8.99 10.82
N LYS A 26 -9.04 -8.33 9.96
CA LYS A 26 -8.74 -8.28 8.52
C LYS A 26 -7.50 -7.49 8.18
N ILE A 27 -7.24 -6.37 8.85
CA ILE A 27 -5.97 -5.66 8.69
C ILE A 27 -4.80 -6.57 9.06
N GLN A 28 -4.85 -7.27 10.21
CA GLN A 28 -3.79 -8.20 10.59
C GLN A 28 -3.58 -9.35 9.59
N GLU A 29 -4.64 -9.81 8.93
CA GLU A 29 -4.56 -10.80 7.85
C GLU A 29 -3.85 -10.22 6.63
N LEU A 30 -4.22 -9.00 6.21
CA LEU A 30 -3.57 -8.31 5.09
C LEU A 30 -2.09 -7.99 5.38
N LEU A 31 -1.71 -7.73 6.63
CA LEU A 31 -0.29 -7.57 7.00
C LEU A 31 0.54 -8.84 6.79
N ARG A 32 -0.09 -10.02 6.80
CA ARG A 32 0.57 -11.30 6.50
C ARG A 32 0.59 -11.60 5.00
N ASP A 33 -0.17 -10.86 4.22
CA ASP A 33 -0.27 -11.03 2.77
C ASP A 33 0.81 -10.21 2.07
N ALA A 34 1.80 -10.89 1.52
CA ALA A 34 2.90 -10.25 0.80
C ALA A 34 2.47 -9.58 -0.52
N THR A 35 1.28 -9.91 -1.04
CA THR A 35 0.74 -9.27 -2.23
C THR A 35 0.14 -7.91 -1.90
N ALA A 36 -0.34 -7.70 -0.67
CA ALA A 36 -0.98 -6.48 -0.24
C ALA A 36 0.07 -5.44 0.18
N THR A 37 0.17 -4.35 -0.56
CA THR A 37 1.19 -3.30 -0.34
C THR A 37 0.62 -2.04 0.28
N ARG A 38 -0.68 -1.76 0.08
CA ARG A 38 -1.36 -0.62 0.69
C ARG A 38 -2.80 -0.98 1.05
N VAL A 39 -3.25 -0.46 2.19
CA VAL A 39 -4.66 -0.51 2.60
C VAL A 39 -5.19 0.89 2.83
N THR A 40 -6.39 1.17 2.34
CA THR A 40 -7.13 2.39 2.60
C THR A 40 -8.46 2.02 3.24
N ILE A 41 -8.71 2.58 4.43
CA ILE A 41 -9.93 2.36 5.18
C ILE A 41 -10.89 3.48 4.85
N CYS A 42 -12.07 3.12 4.37
CA CYS A 42 -13.15 4.04 4.05
C CYS A 42 -14.37 3.76 4.93
N LYS A 43 -15.07 4.83 5.28
CA LYS A 43 -16.42 4.78 5.84
C LYS A 43 -17.42 4.20 4.82
N PRO A 44 -18.61 3.76 5.25
CA PRO A 44 -19.63 3.24 4.35
C PRO A 44 -20.13 4.30 3.35
N ASN A 45 -20.05 5.59 3.72
CA ASN A 45 -20.37 6.73 2.86
C ASN A 45 -19.30 7.00 1.76
N GLY A 46 -18.20 6.23 1.73
CA GLY A 46 -17.11 6.39 0.76
C GLY A 46 -15.99 7.34 1.20
N GLU A 47 -16.09 7.98 2.36
CA GLU A 47 -15.06 8.87 2.89
C GLU A 47 -13.84 8.08 3.37
N GLU A 48 -12.65 8.43 2.88
CA GLU A 48 -11.40 7.79 3.29
C GLU A 48 -10.98 8.31 4.67
N LEU A 49 -10.84 7.38 5.63
CA LEU A 49 -10.41 7.69 6.98
C LEU A 49 -8.89 7.78 7.07
N ILE A 50 -8.22 6.76 6.54
CA ILE A 50 -6.78 6.60 6.65
C ILE A 50 -6.28 5.62 5.60
N SER A 51 -5.10 5.88 5.06
CA SER A 51 -4.37 4.96 4.19
C SER A 51 -3.01 4.64 4.78
N LEU A 52 -2.61 3.36 4.71
CA LEU A 52 -1.39 2.84 5.31
C LEU A 52 -0.70 1.86 4.35
N PRO A 53 0.62 1.98 4.13
CA PRO A 53 1.38 0.96 3.42
C PRO A 53 1.54 -0.29 4.32
N LEU A 54 1.25 -1.46 3.77
CA LEU A 54 1.33 -2.77 4.43
C LEU A 54 2.71 -3.43 4.30
N THR A 55 3.74 -2.64 3.98
CA THR A 55 5.08 -3.12 3.69
C THR A 55 5.65 -3.96 4.84
N VAL A 56 6.04 -5.20 4.53
CA VAL A 56 6.60 -6.23 5.44
C VAL A 56 7.71 -5.72 6.37
N GLY A 57 8.42 -4.65 5.97
CA GLY A 57 9.44 -3.98 6.79
C GLY A 57 8.94 -3.41 8.13
N VAL A 58 7.62 -3.19 8.29
CA VAL A 58 7.05 -2.75 9.58
C VAL A 58 7.14 -3.85 10.64
N LEU A 59 6.92 -5.12 10.28
CA LEU A 59 6.79 -6.23 11.23
C LEU A 59 8.14 -6.70 11.83
N VAL A 60 9.25 -6.51 11.12
CA VAL A 60 10.58 -7.03 11.52
C VAL A 60 11.57 -5.92 11.92
N GLY A 61 11.36 -4.67 11.48
CA GLY A 61 12.37 -3.59 11.58
C GLY A 61 12.25 -2.58 12.73
N GLY A 62 11.30 -2.74 13.68
CA GLY A 62 11.14 -1.81 14.81
C GLY A 62 10.26 -0.58 14.56
N LEU A 63 9.76 -0.38 13.32
CA LEU A 63 8.80 0.69 13.00
C LEU A 63 7.37 0.45 13.52
N LEU A 64 7.05 -0.74 14.05
CA LEU A 64 5.77 -0.98 14.75
C LEU A 64 5.52 0.07 15.83
N THR A 65 6.56 0.55 16.50
CA THR A 65 6.44 1.59 17.54
C THR A 65 5.92 2.93 16.99
N LEU A 66 6.25 3.29 15.74
CA LEU A 66 5.75 4.50 15.07
C LEU A 66 4.43 4.29 14.29
N ALA A 67 4.12 3.05 13.92
CA ALA A 67 2.85 2.70 13.26
C ALA A 67 1.72 2.38 14.26
N ALA A 68 2.05 1.97 15.49
CA ALA A 68 1.11 1.63 16.55
C ALA A 68 0.05 2.72 16.83
N PRO A 69 0.38 4.03 16.86
CA PRO A 69 -0.63 5.06 17.11
C PRO A 69 -1.73 5.08 16.06
N ARG A 70 -1.38 4.85 14.79
CA ARG A 70 -2.34 4.83 13.68
C ARG A 70 -3.24 3.60 13.73
N LEU A 71 -2.71 2.43 14.08
CA LEU A 71 -3.50 1.23 14.32
C LEU A 71 -4.41 1.34 15.56
N ALA A 72 -3.92 1.96 16.63
CA ALA A 72 -4.72 2.23 17.84
C ALA A 72 -5.89 3.19 17.55
N ALA A 73 -5.67 4.22 16.74
CA ALA A 73 -6.73 5.13 16.29
C ALA A 73 -7.80 4.40 15.46
N ILE A 74 -7.40 3.47 14.59
CA ILE A 74 -8.34 2.62 13.84
C ILE A 74 -9.16 1.73 14.79
N GLY A 75 -8.55 1.18 15.85
CA GLY A 75 -9.28 0.39 16.85
C GLY A 75 -10.37 1.18 17.58
N ALA A 76 -10.09 2.43 17.94
CA ALA A 76 -11.06 3.31 18.62
C ALA A 76 -12.25 3.69 17.71
N ILE A 77 -11.98 4.01 16.44
CA ILE A 77 -13.03 4.38 15.46
C ILE A 77 -13.77 3.12 14.96
N GLY A 78 -13.06 2.00 14.85
CA GLY A 78 -13.56 0.69 14.41
C GLY A 78 -14.69 0.15 15.29
N GLY A 79 -14.63 0.38 16.60
CA GLY A 79 -15.69 -0.02 17.52
C GLY A 79 -16.98 0.80 17.41
N LEU A 80 -16.94 1.99 16.81
CA LEU A 80 -18.09 2.90 16.73
C LEU A 80 -18.92 2.71 15.45
N ILE A 81 -18.30 2.26 14.37
CA ILE A 81 -18.94 2.14 13.06
C ILE A 81 -19.20 0.67 12.76
N ALA A 82 -20.43 0.33 12.39
CA ALA A 82 -20.84 -1.05 12.16
C ALA A 82 -20.13 -1.72 10.96
N GLN A 83 -19.82 -0.95 9.91
CA GLN A 83 -19.22 -1.47 8.68
C GLN A 83 -18.24 -0.48 8.04
N PHE A 84 -17.18 -1.02 7.44
CA PHE A 84 -16.15 -0.29 6.72
C PHE A 84 -15.91 -0.91 5.34
N LYS A 85 -15.32 -0.11 4.44
CA LYS A 85 -14.78 -0.57 3.16
C LYS A 85 -13.26 -0.47 3.22
N LEU A 86 -12.58 -1.52 2.81
CA LEU A 86 -11.13 -1.59 2.68
C LEU A 86 -10.80 -1.61 1.19
N LYS A 87 -10.04 -0.61 0.71
CA LYS A 87 -9.39 -0.68 -0.60
C LYS A 87 -7.99 -1.23 -0.39
N VAL A 88 -7.69 -2.37 -0.97
CA VAL A 88 -6.40 -3.04 -0.87
C VAL A 88 -5.71 -2.94 -2.21
N GLU A 89 -4.56 -2.27 -2.26
CA GLU A 89 -3.69 -2.31 -3.44
C GLU A 89 -2.79 -3.53 -3.33
N ARG A 90 -2.83 -4.36 -4.37
CA ARG A 90 -2.10 -5.62 -4.45
C ARG A 90 -1.18 -5.63 -5.67
N HIS A 91 -0.03 -6.26 -5.52
CA HIS A 91 0.99 -6.42 -6.56
C HIS A 91 1.16 -7.91 -6.89
N SER A 92 1.20 -8.25 -8.18
CA SER A 92 1.31 -9.65 -8.62
C SER A 92 2.72 -10.25 -8.46
N ASP A 93 3.72 -9.44 -8.15
CA ASP A 93 5.08 -9.90 -7.84
C ASP A 93 5.60 -9.14 -6.61
N GLY A 94 6.08 -9.88 -5.61
CA GLY A 94 6.50 -9.37 -4.30
C GLY A 94 7.81 -8.57 -4.33
N GLN A 95 7.95 -7.63 -5.26
CA GLN A 95 9.10 -6.74 -5.33
C GLN A 95 8.61 -5.29 -5.25
N VAL A 96 8.76 -4.72 -4.05
CA VAL A 96 8.65 -3.28 -3.84
C VAL A 96 9.91 -2.66 -4.45
N GLU A 97 9.85 -2.31 -5.74
CA GLU A 97 10.86 -1.41 -6.31
C GLU A 97 10.63 -0.02 -5.69
N VAL A 98 11.49 0.32 -4.74
CA VAL A 98 11.62 1.68 -4.23
C VAL A 98 11.98 2.53 -5.45
N ARG A 99 11.00 3.25 -6.01
CA ARG A 99 11.29 4.36 -6.91
C ARG A 99 11.95 5.44 -6.07
N THR A 100 13.25 5.31 -5.87
CA THR A 100 14.10 6.43 -5.50
C THR A 100 13.98 7.42 -6.65
N LEU A 101 13.28 8.51 -6.38
CA LEU A 101 13.39 9.72 -7.16
C LEU A 101 14.76 10.33 -6.82
N GLU A 102 15.82 9.77 -7.40
CA GLU A 102 17.09 10.47 -7.65
C GLU A 102 16.92 11.07 -9.06
N GLU A 103 16.45 12.32 -9.16
CA GLU A 103 17.31 13.52 -9.16
C GLU A 103 18.25 13.53 -10.38
N GLU A 104 17.80 14.29 -11.38
CA GLU A 104 18.58 15.19 -12.25
C GLU A 104 19.87 14.72 -12.97
N SER A 105 20.25 15.52 -13.96
CA SER A 105 21.59 15.49 -14.58
C SER A 105 21.89 14.29 -15.49
N ARG A 106 21.24 14.26 -16.65
CA ARG A 106 22.00 14.01 -17.88
C ARG A 106 21.72 15.10 -18.89
N THR A 107 22.43 16.20 -18.73
CA THR A 107 22.81 17.08 -19.83
C THR A 107 23.46 16.21 -20.90
N ASP A 108 22.73 15.90 -21.96
CA ASP A 108 23.26 15.26 -23.15
C ASP A 108 22.59 15.96 -24.34
N PHE A 109 23.02 17.21 -24.55
CA PHE A 109 22.96 17.79 -25.90
C PHE A 109 23.94 16.96 -26.72
N PRO A 110 23.49 16.20 -27.74
CA PRO A 110 24.41 15.53 -28.62
C PRO A 110 25.21 16.60 -29.37
N ASP A 111 26.52 16.51 -29.20
CA ASP A 111 27.56 17.00 -30.09
C ASP A 111 27.05 16.98 -31.54
N GLN A 112 26.72 18.15 -32.11
CA GLN A 112 26.39 18.26 -33.52
C GLN A 112 27.72 18.17 -34.30
N PRO A 113 27.95 17.12 -35.10
CA PRO A 113 29.19 17.03 -35.86
C PRO A 113 29.13 17.92 -37.11
N ALA A 114 30.20 18.71 -37.24
CA ALA A 114 30.77 19.41 -38.41
C ALA A 114 29.92 20.47 -39.13
#